data_AF-A0A6P0RV08-F1
#
_entry.id   AF-A0A6P0RV08-F1
#
_cell.length_a   1.000
_cell.length_b   1.000
_cell.length_c   1.000
_cell.angle_alpha   90.00
_cell.angle_beta   90.00
_cell.angle_gamma   90.00
#
_symmetry.space_group_name_H-M   'P 1'
#
loop_
_entity.id
_entity.type
_entity.pdbx_description
1 polymer ?
#
loop_
_entity_poly.entity_id
_entity_poly.type
_entity_poly.pdbx_seq_one_letter_code
_entity_poly.pdbx_strand_id
1 'polypeptide(L)'
;MGGESYVSFLSPVASPALGYSLKNNLAAMKLMRLGLILVAALLANSPANLLFRLATPFPQTLLLAQTVTDQKAKADQLLAQGKKQIQDNQFTAAIESCQQALAIYRQIDERRGEGYALLHLAIAYTGINDSGRAIEYQERSLVIAREIEDEQLQEMAQNSVGESYSLQGEKMGALAGEWIALNQFGLMHLASGNLAEAEEMLREAITIQEANQRILGQNDDWKVSVFDAYIDTYYHLQEVLIASNKPDEALAIAERGRARILVELLSGRLSSQTIEPPNLEEIRQIASEQNATIVEYSLIPSFSAETFAEQEYSRQAKLYIWVIQPDGEITFRSTILPEDAHLQKLVASSRLSIGVKARGSSKSDSPETNSTNSWQELHQLLIEPIAGILPQNEEERIIFIPHQELFLVPFTALQDNNNKYLIEKHTILTAPSIQSLSLTRQHRQRVEGLSGEALVVGNPTMPAKKVGQDAQPLSSLPGAEKEAKSIAKMLNTEAFIGNQATEPAIVRKMTRAKIIHLATHGLLDDINGVGSPGAIVLASSDNDDGFLTSGEIMEQYGLPNTTPLQAELVVLSACDTGSGDIKG
;
A
#
# COMPACT_ATOMS: atom_id res chain seq x y z
N MET A 1 -55.39 38.44 -12.58
CA MET A 1 -54.37 39.37 -12.04
C MET A 1 -53.92 38.76 -10.72
N GLY A 2 -52.71 38.28 -10.45
CA GLY A 2 -51.37 38.18 -11.07
C GLY A 2 -50.47 37.53 -9.97
N GLY A 3 -49.62 36.53 -10.27
CA GLY A 3 -48.14 36.58 -10.19
C GLY A 3 -47.60 36.86 -8.76
N GLU A 4 -46.69 36.13 -8.10
CA GLU A 4 -45.51 35.28 -8.41
C GLU A 4 -45.19 34.44 -7.13
N SER A 5 -44.88 33.13 -7.11
CA SER A 5 -43.64 32.38 -7.47
C SER A 5 -42.67 32.09 -6.30
N TYR A 6 -42.65 30.81 -5.88
CA TYR A 6 -41.56 29.93 -5.41
C TYR A 6 -40.21 30.51 -4.94
N VAL A 7 -39.78 30.19 -3.70
CA VAL A 7 -38.48 29.54 -3.33
C VAL A 7 -38.61 28.96 -1.90
N SER A 8 -38.70 27.64 -1.74
CA SER A 8 -38.30 26.94 -0.51
C SER A 8 -37.88 25.51 -0.89
N PHE A 9 -37.05 24.88 -0.04
CA PHE A 9 -36.34 23.59 -0.21
C PHE A 9 -34.95 23.69 -0.83
N LEU A 10 -33.93 23.77 0.06
CA LEU A 10 -32.67 23.02 0.01
C LEU A 10 -31.98 23.19 1.37
N SER A 11 -32.15 22.21 2.26
CA SER A 11 -31.26 22.00 3.41
C SER A 11 -30.59 20.64 3.23
N PRO A 12 -29.25 20.53 3.22
CA PRO A 12 -28.59 19.24 3.16
C PRO A 12 -28.68 18.56 4.53
N VAL A 13 -29.42 17.45 4.60
CA VAL A 13 -29.39 16.55 5.77
C VAL A 13 -28.07 15.78 5.69
N ALA A 14 -27.12 16.19 6.52
CA ALA A 14 -25.84 15.53 6.69
C ALA A 14 -26.02 14.09 7.22
N SER A 15 -25.33 13.13 6.60
CA SER A 15 -25.20 11.76 7.08
C SER A 15 -24.49 11.73 8.46
N PRO A 16 -25.03 11.02 9.47
CA PRO A 16 -24.37 10.89 10.77
C PRO A 16 -23.01 10.16 10.71
N ALA A 17 -22.80 9.26 9.74
CA ALA A 17 -21.56 8.48 9.62
C ALA A 17 -20.35 9.35 9.19
N LEU A 18 -20.57 10.33 8.30
CA LEU A 18 -19.56 11.32 7.91
C LEU A 18 -19.25 12.32 9.03
N GLY A 19 -20.23 12.61 9.90
CA GLY A 19 -20.05 13.46 11.07
C GLY A 19 -19.17 12.85 12.18
N TYR A 20 -19.06 11.52 12.24
CA TYR A 20 -18.21 10.81 13.20
C TYR A 20 -16.74 10.71 12.74
N SER A 21 -16.48 10.48 11.44
CA SER A 21 -15.12 10.39 10.88
C SER A 21 -14.38 11.74 10.89
N LEU A 22 -15.05 12.83 10.48
CA LEU A 22 -14.46 14.18 10.48
C LEU A 22 -14.16 14.72 11.88
N LYS A 23 -14.96 14.37 12.89
CA LYS A 23 -14.72 14.79 14.28
C LYS A 23 -13.55 14.04 14.93
N ASN A 24 -13.35 12.76 14.60
CA ASN A 24 -12.22 11.97 15.12
C ASN A 24 -10.88 12.41 14.50
N ASN A 25 -10.86 12.77 13.22
CA ASN A 25 -9.64 13.29 12.57
C ASN A 25 -9.22 14.68 13.11
N LEU A 26 -10.18 15.54 13.46
CA LEU A 26 -9.90 16.84 14.08
C LEU A 26 -9.39 16.71 15.54
N ALA A 27 -9.82 15.66 16.25
CA ALA A 27 -9.36 15.35 17.61
C ALA A 27 -7.96 14.70 17.62
N ALA A 28 -7.66 13.84 16.65
CA ALA A 28 -6.33 13.24 16.46
C ALA A 28 -5.25 14.29 16.17
N MET A 29 -5.56 15.29 15.34
CA MET A 29 -4.67 16.44 15.07
C MET A 29 -4.41 17.32 16.30
N LYS A 30 -5.36 17.41 17.25
CA LYS A 30 -5.16 18.16 18.50
C LYS A 30 -4.34 17.40 19.55
N LEU A 31 -4.39 16.08 19.57
CA LEU A 31 -3.62 15.23 20.51
C LEU A 31 -2.13 15.13 20.13
N MET A 32 -1.78 15.18 18.83
CA MET A 32 -0.38 15.18 18.37
C MET A 32 0.43 16.42 18.82
N ARG A 33 -0.21 17.59 18.99
CA ARG A 33 0.47 18.81 19.48
C ARG A 33 0.92 18.72 20.94
N LEU A 34 0.37 17.81 21.74
CA LEU A 34 0.70 17.64 23.16
C LEU A 34 1.78 16.55 23.41
N GLY A 35 1.92 15.58 22.51
CA GLY A 35 2.91 14.50 22.63
C GLY A 35 4.36 14.95 22.44
N LEU A 36 4.61 15.98 21.63
CA LEU A 36 5.96 16.49 21.34
C LEU A 36 6.59 17.31 22.48
N ILE A 37 5.83 17.67 23.52
CA ILE A 37 6.34 18.48 24.65
C ILE A 37 6.97 17.60 25.75
N LEU A 38 6.66 16.30 25.81
CA LEU A 38 7.04 15.47 26.97
C LEU A 38 8.34 14.65 26.83
N VAL A 39 8.94 14.57 25.64
CA VAL A 39 10.19 13.81 25.43
C VAL A 39 11.45 14.68 25.67
N ALA A 40 11.28 15.99 25.85
CA ALA A 40 12.37 16.96 25.97
C ALA A 40 13.02 17.07 27.38
N ALA A 41 12.81 16.12 28.29
CA ALA A 41 13.24 16.28 29.69
C ALA A 41 14.39 15.38 30.19
N LEU A 42 14.98 14.53 29.35
CA LEU A 42 16.12 13.70 29.78
C LEU A 42 17.17 13.63 28.67
N LEU A 43 18.21 14.46 28.80
CA LEU A 43 19.64 14.18 28.53
C LEU A 43 20.39 15.50 28.29
N ALA A 44 20.60 16.25 29.37
CA ALA A 44 21.61 17.31 29.42
C ALA A 44 22.48 17.05 30.66
N ASN A 45 23.74 16.65 30.45
CA ASN A 45 24.88 16.96 31.34
C ASN A 45 26.17 16.28 30.85
N SER A 46 27.13 17.07 30.34
CA SER A 46 28.49 17.25 30.91
C SER A 46 29.45 17.97 29.93
N PRO A 47 30.29 18.92 30.38
CA PRO A 47 31.31 19.60 29.56
C PRO A 47 32.76 19.12 29.83
N ALA A 48 33.71 19.60 28.99
CA ALA A 48 35.20 19.60 29.07
C ALA A 48 35.91 18.71 28.01
N ASN A 49 37.03 19.06 27.37
CA ASN A 49 37.98 20.16 27.56
C ASN A 49 38.90 20.37 26.33
N LEU A 50 39.62 21.49 26.40
CA LEU A 50 40.54 22.13 25.45
C LEU A 50 41.88 21.42 25.09
N LEU A 51 42.33 21.69 23.83
CA LEU A 51 43.64 22.23 23.38
C LEU A 51 44.85 21.39 22.90
N PHE A 52 45.41 21.94 21.79
CA PHE A 52 46.79 21.96 21.22
C PHE A 52 47.32 20.82 20.32
N ARG A 53 47.54 21.13 19.03
CA ARG A 53 48.87 21.54 18.50
C ARG A 53 48.83 22.01 17.03
N LEU A 54 49.64 23.05 16.78
CA LEU A 54 49.96 23.67 15.50
C LEU A 54 50.72 22.71 14.58
N ALA A 55 50.24 22.57 13.35
CA ALA A 55 51.04 22.17 12.19
C ALA A 55 50.53 22.98 10.99
N THR A 56 51.39 23.80 10.41
CA THR A 56 51.12 24.52 9.16
C THR A 56 51.31 23.59 7.96
N PRO A 57 50.34 23.55 7.04
CA PRO A 57 50.64 23.49 5.63
C PRO A 57 49.89 24.61 4.92
N PHE A 58 50.61 25.59 4.36
CA PHE A 58 50.07 26.67 3.52
C PHE A 58 50.94 26.71 2.27
N PRO A 59 50.46 26.22 1.11
CA PRO A 59 49.58 27.02 0.24
C PRO A 59 48.38 26.29 -0.40
N GLN A 60 48.20 24.97 -0.23
CA GLN A 60 47.08 24.22 -0.84
C GLN A 60 45.76 24.34 -0.05
N THR A 61 45.83 24.40 1.28
CA THR A 61 44.68 24.61 2.18
C THR A 61 44.04 25.97 2.01
N LEU A 62 44.84 27.02 1.75
CA LEU A 62 44.34 28.38 1.53
C LEU A 62 43.58 28.49 0.21
N LEU A 63 44.09 27.88 -0.86
CA LEU A 63 43.42 27.87 -2.16
C LEU A 63 42.10 27.10 -2.09
N LEU A 64 42.07 25.93 -1.42
CA LEU A 64 40.86 25.15 -1.20
C LEU A 64 39.84 25.90 -0.31
N ALA A 65 40.29 26.50 0.79
CA ALA A 65 39.43 27.31 1.66
C ALA A 65 38.86 28.53 0.93
N GLN A 66 39.66 29.16 0.05
CA GLN A 66 39.23 30.29 -0.76
C GLN A 66 38.21 29.86 -1.82
N THR A 67 38.41 28.71 -2.48
CA THR A 67 37.41 28.16 -3.41
C THR A 67 36.09 27.78 -2.74
N VAL A 68 36.13 27.22 -1.52
CA VAL A 68 34.92 26.90 -0.74
C VAL A 68 34.20 28.19 -0.31
N THR A 69 34.96 29.21 0.10
CA THR A 69 34.40 30.51 0.52
C THR A 69 33.73 31.23 -0.66
N ASP A 70 34.37 31.24 -1.84
CA ASP A 70 33.83 31.85 -3.05
C ASP A 70 32.56 31.12 -3.54
N GLN A 71 32.56 29.79 -3.47
CA GLN A 71 31.38 28.97 -3.79
C GLN A 71 30.23 29.21 -2.80
N LYS A 72 30.52 29.31 -1.50
CA LYS A 72 29.52 29.64 -0.49
C LYS A 72 28.89 31.01 -0.74
N ALA A 73 29.70 32.04 -0.99
CA ALA A 73 29.20 33.39 -1.27
C ALA A 73 28.28 33.42 -2.51
N LYS A 74 28.62 32.64 -3.55
CA LYS A 74 27.77 32.46 -4.73
C LYS A 74 26.44 31.78 -4.40
N ALA A 75 26.47 30.72 -3.58
CA ALA A 75 25.26 30.03 -3.14
C ALA A 75 24.36 30.94 -2.29
N ASP A 76 24.94 31.72 -1.37
CA ASP A 76 24.23 32.69 -0.54
C ASP A 76 23.55 33.77 -1.40
N GLN A 77 24.22 34.24 -2.45
CA GLN A 77 23.63 35.19 -3.40
C GLN A 77 22.45 34.59 -4.17
N LEU A 78 22.58 33.35 -4.64
CA LEU A 78 21.51 32.63 -5.33
C LEU A 78 20.32 32.36 -4.41
N LEU A 79 20.57 32.00 -3.15
CA LEU A 79 19.53 31.80 -2.15
C LEU A 79 18.80 33.12 -1.82
N ALA A 80 19.55 34.21 -1.66
CA ALA A 80 18.98 35.55 -1.45
C ALA A 80 18.15 36.00 -2.65
N GLN A 81 18.61 35.70 -3.88
CA GLN A 81 17.85 35.93 -5.10
C GLN A 81 16.55 35.11 -5.12
N GLY A 82 16.62 33.81 -4.81
CA GLY A 82 15.45 32.93 -4.73
C GLY A 82 14.43 33.43 -3.70
N LYS A 83 14.89 33.84 -2.52
CA LYS A 83 14.03 34.45 -1.49
C LYS A 83 13.34 35.71 -1.98
N LYS A 84 14.06 36.59 -2.68
CA LYS A 84 13.47 37.81 -3.26
C LYS A 84 12.45 37.46 -4.35
N GLN A 85 12.76 36.51 -5.22
CA GLN A 85 11.83 36.04 -6.26
C GLN A 85 10.54 35.48 -5.67
N ILE A 86 10.60 34.76 -4.53
CA ILE A 86 9.41 34.30 -3.79
C ILE A 86 8.56 35.51 -3.32
N GLN A 87 9.20 36.53 -2.74
CA GLN A 87 8.51 37.75 -2.30
C GLN A 87 7.84 38.51 -3.46
N ASP A 88 8.46 38.45 -4.64
CA ASP A 88 7.96 39.04 -5.88
C ASP A 88 6.95 38.14 -6.63
N ASN A 89 6.53 37.00 -6.03
CA ASN A 89 5.66 35.96 -6.63
C ASN A 89 6.21 35.33 -7.93
N GLN A 90 7.53 35.40 -8.15
CA GLN A 90 8.23 34.79 -9.28
C GLN A 90 8.67 33.36 -8.95
N PHE A 91 7.71 32.49 -8.61
CA PHE A 91 7.99 31.18 -8.03
C PHE A 91 8.81 30.25 -8.94
N THR A 92 8.55 30.21 -10.25
CA THR A 92 9.35 29.39 -11.19
C THR A 92 10.81 29.82 -11.23
N ALA A 93 11.08 31.12 -11.24
CA ALA A 93 12.44 31.65 -11.21
C ALA A 93 13.12 31.42 -9.85
N ALA A 94 12.35 31.47 -8.76
CA ALA A 94 12.83 31.11 -7.43
C ALA A 94 13.25 29.65 -7.33
N ILE A 95 12.49 28.73 -7.94
CA ILE A 95 12.84 27.30 -7.99
C ILE A 95 14.21 27.12 -8.65
N GLU A 96 14.46 27.75 -9.79
CA GLU A 96 15.75 27.65 -10.48
C GLU A 96 16.91 28.18 -9.61
N SER A 97 16.76 29.37 -9.02
CA SER A 97 17.80 29.98 -8.18
C SER A 97 18.08 29.14 -6.93
N CYS A 98 17.04 28.65 -6.25
CA CYS A 98 17.20 27.82 -5.06
C CYS A 98 17.76 26.43 -5.37
N GLN A 99 17.42 25.81 -6.51
CA GLN A 99 18.04 24.54 -6.96
C GLN A 99 19.54 24.70 -7.24
N GLN A 100 19.94 25.81 -7.86
CA GLN A 100 21.36 26.11 -8.09
C GLN A 100 22.10 26.34 -6.76
N ALA A 101 21.50 27.08 -5.81
CA ALA A 101 22.07 27.26 -4.47
C ALA A 101 22.20 25.92 -3.74
N LEU A 102 21.16 25.08 -3.76
CA LEU A 102 21.13 23.76 -3.14
C LEU A 102 22.25 22.86 -3.66
N ALA A 103 22.46 22.82 -4.97
CA ALA A 103 23.51 22.02 -5.59
C ALA A 103 24.90 22.45 -5.11
N ILE A 104 25.15 23.76 -4.97
CA ILE A 104 26.43 24.27 -4.47
C ILE A 104 26.59 23.95 -2.99
N TYR A 105 25.59 24.20 -2.15
CA TYR A 105 25.67 23.88 -0.71
C TYR A 105 25.98 22.42 -0.44
N ARG A 106 25.40 21.49 -1.23
CA ARG A 106 25.76 20.06 -1.17
C ARG A 106 27.19 19.77 -1.59
N GLN A 107 27.72 20.47 -2.59
CA GLN A 107 29.08 20.25 -3.07
C GLN A 107 30.15 20.68 -2.06
N ILE A 108 29.82 21.67 -1.21
CA ILE A 108 30.75 22.21 -0.21
C ILE A 108 30.41 21.74 1.22
N ASP A 109 29.49 20.78 1.36
CA ASP A 109 29.00 20.25 2.64
C ASP A 109 28.49 21.34 3.63
N GLU A 110 27.87 22.42 3.12
CA GLU A 110 27.25 23.46 3.96
C GLU A 110 25.81 23.07 4.31
N ARG A 111 25.67 22.39 5.44
CA ARG A 111 24.40 21.79 5.86
C ARG A 111 23.32 22.82 6.18
N ARG A 112 23.68 23.99 6.73
CA ARG A 112 22.71 25.04 7.08
C ARG A 112 22.11 25.69 5.84
N GLY A 113 22.95 26.03 4.86
CA GLY A 113 22.56 26.56 3.56
C GLY A 113 21.73 25.55 2.77
N GLU A 114 22.08 24.26 2.84
CA GLU A 114 21.24 23.19 2.29
C GLU A 114 19.82 23.23 2.87
N GLY A 115 19.70 23.31 4.20
CA GLY A 115 18.41 23.41 4.89
C GLY A 115 17.56 24.59 4.43
N TYR A 116 18.13 25.80 4.39
CA TYR A 116 17.39 26.98 3.93
C TYR A 116 17.05 26.95 2.43
N ALA A 117 17.92 26.40 1.59
CA ALA A 117 17.62 26.23 0.17
C ALA A 117 16.45 25.27 -0.05
N LEU A 118 16.38 24.17 0.71
CA LEU A 118 15.24 23.24 0.69
C LEU A 118 13.96 23.92 1.17
N LEU A 119 14.00 24.67 2.28
CA LEU A 119 12.83 25.42 2.77
C LEU A 119 12.30 26.41 1.72
N HIS A 120 13.18 27.16 1.07
CA HIS A 120 12.77 28.14 0.07
C HIS A 120 12.29 27.48 -1.24
N LEU A 121 12.82 26.31 -1.60
CA LEU A 121 12.22 25.50 -2.66
C LEU A 121 10.81 25.10 -2.29
N ALA A 122 10.59 24.65 -1.05
CA ALA A 122 9.27 24.26 -0.61
C ALA A 122 8.24 25.38 -0.73
N ILE A 123 8.58 26.59 -0.24
CA ILE A 123 7.71 27.77 -0.35
C ILE A 123 7.44 28.12 -1.84
N ALA A 124 8.46 28.04 -2.70
CA ALA A 124 8.28 28.30 -4.11
C ALA A 124 7.36 27.25 -4.78
N TYR A 125 7.47 25.98 -4.39
CA TYR A 125 6.57 24.92 -4.83
C TYR A 125 5.13 25.10 -4.32
N THR A 126 4.94 25.55 -3.08
CA THR A 126 3.62 25.97 -2.56
C THR A 126 3.03 27.08 -3.41
N GLY A 127 3.83 28.08 -3.79
CA GLY A 127 3.39 29.21 -4.63
C GLY A 127 2.96 28.84 -6.05
N ILE A 128 3.42 27.72 -6.60
CA ILE A 128 2.92 27.17 -7.88
C ILE A 128 1.85 26.08 -7.69
N ASN A 129 1.30 25.93 -6.48
CA ASN A 129 0.31 24.92 -6.09
C ASN A 129 0.80 23.47 -6.26
N ASP A 130 2.11 23.23 -6.14
CA ASP A 130 2.69 21.90 -6.10
C ASP A 130 3.00 21.49 -4.65
N SER A 131 1.92 21.17 -3.91
CA SER A 131 2.02 20.80 -2.50
C SER A 131 2.85 19.52 -2.28
N GLY A 132 2.88 18.59 -3.24
CA GLY A 132 3.62 17.34 -3.12
C GLY A 132 5.13 17.57 -3.05
N ARG A 133 5.69 18.33 -4.00
CA ARG A 133 7.11 18.72 -3.95
C ARG A 133 7.39 19.65 -2.76
N ALA A 134 6.46 20.54 -2.41
CA ALA A 134 6.62 21.41 -1.26
C ALA A 134 6.84 20.63 0.04
N ILE A 135 6.02 19.61 0.31
CA ILE A 135 6.13 18.75 1.50
C ILE A 135 7.47 18.00 1.51
N GLU A 136 7.88 17.41 0.38
CA GLU A 136 9.17 16.70 0.29
C GLU A 136 10.35 17.60 0.68
N TYR A 137 10.40 18.83 0.13
CA TYR A 137 11.46 19.78 0.43
C TYR A 137 11.40 20.30 1.88
N GLN A 138 10.19 20.49 2.43
CA GLN A 138 9.98 20.84 3.84
C GLN A 138 10.46 19.75 4.80
N GLU A 139 10.14 18.48 4.54
CA GLU A 139 10.56 17.36 5.38
C GLU A 139 12.10 17.21 5.39
N ARG A 140 12.73 17.34 4.22
CA ARG A 140 14.19 17.33 4.10
C ARG A 140 14.82 18.51 4.85
N SER A 141 14.22 19.70 4.76
CA SER A 141 14.65 20.86 5.54
C SER A 141 14.51 20.62 7.05
N LEU A 142 13.46 19.92 7.50
CA LEU A 142 13.21 19.62 8.90
C LEU A 142 14.23 18.61 9.46
N VAL A 143 14.58 17.58 8.68
CA VAL A 143 15.65 16.62 9.02
C VAL A 143 16.95 17.37 9.26
N ILE A 144 17.33 18.26 8.32
CA ILE A 144 18.52 19.09 8.46
C ILE A 144 18.45 19.99 9.68
N ALA A 145 17.33 20.68 9.90
CA ALA A 145 17.15 21.58 11.04
C ALA A 145 17.38 20.86 12.38
N ARG A 146 16.92 19.61 12.48
CA ARG A 146 17.15 18.75 13.65
C ARG A 146 18.62 18.32 13.78
N GLU A 147 19.26 17.94 12.68
CA GLU A 147 20.67 17.54 12.67
C GLU A 147 21.61 18.66 13.13
N ILE A 148 21.31 19.92 12.77
CA ILE A 148 22.14 21.08 13.10
C ILE A 148 21.64 21.87 14.31
N GLU A 149 20.58 21.40 14.98
CA GLU A 149 19.92 22.06 16.12
C GLU A 149 19.51 23.52 15.84
N ASP A 150 19.06 23.83 14.62
CA ASP A 150 18.59 25.18 14.23
C ASP A 150 17.08 25.31 14.49
N GLU A 151 16.74 25.84 15.67
CA GLU A 151 15.36 26.05 16.10
C GLU A 151 14.56 26.94 15.14
N GLN A 152 15.21 27.96 14.54
CA GLN A 152 14.55 28.90 13.65
C GLN A 152 14.18 28.22 12.33
N LEU A 153 15.10 27.46 11.74
CA LEU A 153 14.83 26.67 10.54
C LEU A 153 13.74 25.63 10.81
N GLN A 154 13.75 25.01 12.00
CA GLN A 154 12.74 24.05 12.40
C GLN A 154 11.34 24.69 12.48
N GLU A 155 11.19 25.83 13.13
CA GLU A 155 9.91 26.56 13.22
C GLU A 155 9.40 26.96 11.82
N MET A 156 10.28 27.49 10.97
CA MET A 156 9.91 27.91 9.62
C MET A 156 9.47 26.72 8.75
N ALA A 157 10.20 25.60 8.81
CA ALA A 157 9.84 24.38 8.10
C ALA A 157 8.47 23.84 8.57
N GLN A 158 8.23 23.78 9.89
CA GLN A 158 6.95 23.31 10.44
C GLN A 158 5.76 24.19 10.06
N ASN A 159 5.92 25.52 10.07
CA ASN A 159 4.85 26.43 9.68
C ASN A 159 4.51 26.29 8.19
N SER A 160 5.52 26.12 7.32
CA SER A 160 5.33 25.96 5.88
C SER A 160 4.62 24.64 5.51
N VAL A 161 4.84 23.58 6.31
CA VAL A 161 4.11 22.30 6.20
C VAL A 161 2.61 22.50 6.43
N GLY A 162 2.22 23.28 7.44
CA GLY A 162 0.81 23.54 7.74
C GLY A 162 0.05 24.23 6.59
N GLU A 163 0.69 25.19 5.92
CA GLU A 163 0.13 25.89 4.76
C GLU A 163 -0.04 24.94 3.56
N SER A 164 0.96 24.10 3.31
CA SER A 164 0.95 23.14 2.19
C SER A 164 -0.15 22.09 2.35
N TYR A 165 -0.36 21.58 3.57
CA TYR A 165 -1.46 20.67 3.88
C TYR A 165 -2.84 21.35 3.82
N SER A 166 -2.95 22.62 4.22
CA SER A 166 -4.23 23.36 4.11
C SER A 166 -4.67 23.50 2.65
N LEU A 167 -3.75 23.92 1.76
CA LEU A 167 -4.00 23.99 0.31
C LEU A 167 -4.38 22.63 -0.28
N GLN A 168 -3.69 21.57 0.16
CA GLN A 168 -4.00 20.21 -0.27
C GLN A 168 -5.43 19.83 0.15
N GLY A 169 -5.79 20.06 1.42
CA GLY A 169 -7.11 19.77 1.95
C GLY A 169 -8.24 20.53 1.26
N GLU A 170 -8.05 21.82 0.96
CA GLU A 170 -9.04 22.62 0.22
C GLU A 170 -9.29 22.08 -1.19
N LYS A 171 -8.20 21.74 -1.92
CA LYS A 171 -8.30 21.17 -3.27
C LYS A 171 -8.99 19.80 -3.25
N MET A 172 -8.61 18.94 -2.31
CA MET A 172 -9.25 17.62 -2.14
C MET A 172 -10.73 17.77 -1.78
N GLY A 173 -11.09 18.74 -0.94
CA GLY A 173 -12.48 19.01 -0.58
C GLY A 173 -13.34 19.44 -1.76
N ALA A 174 -12.82 20.28 -2.66
CA ALA A 174 -13.53 20.70 -3.87
C ALA A 174 -13.77 19.51 -4.82
N LEU A 175 -12.72 18.72 -5.08
CA LEU A 175 -12.82 17.51 -5.91
C LEU A 175 -13.76 16.47 -5.30
N ALA A 176 -13.73 16.30 -3.98
CA ALA A 176 -14.66 15.41 -3.29
C ALA A 176 -16.12 15.83 -3.48
N GLY A 177 -16.42 17.14 -3.42
CA GLY A 177 -17.78 17.65 -3.66
C GLY A 177 -18.28 17.36 -5.08
N GLU A 178 -17.42 17.56 -6.08
CA GLU A 178 -17.72 17.26 -7.48
C GLU A 178 -17.90 15.75 -7.72
N TRP A 179 -16.99 14.93 -7.17
CA TRP A 179 -17.11 13.47 -7.20
C TRP A 179 -18.43 12.99 -6.61
N ILE A 180 -18.83 13.51 -5.43
CA ILE A 180 -20.10 13.13 -4.78
C ILE A 180 -21.26 13.41 -5.75
N ALA A 181 -21.29 14.60 -6.36
CA ALA A 181 -22.37 14.97 -7.27
C ALA A 181 -22.45 14.04 -8.48
N LEU A 182 -21.32 13.80 -9.16
CA LEU A 182 -21.25 12.93 -10.33
C LEU A 182 -21.61 11.49 -10.01
N ASN A 183 -21.11 10.94 -8.91
CA ASN A 183 -21.41 9.58 -8.49
C ASN A 183 -22.92 9.42 -8.19
N GLN A 184 -23.52 10.40 -7.50
CA GLN A 184 -24.96 10.38 -7.23
C GLN A 184 -25.79 10.52 -8.50
N PHE A 185 -25.44 11.43 -9.41
CA PHE A 185 -26.17 11.55 -10.66
C PHE A 185 -26.03 10.30 -11.53
N GLY A 186 -24.83 9.71 -11.61
CA GLY A 186 -24.60 8.44 -12.33
C GLY A 186 -25.51 7.32 -11.82
N LEU A 187 -25.64 7.20 -10.49
CA LEU A 187 -26.57 6.26 -9.86
C LEU A 187 -28.04 6.55 -10.16
N MET A 188 -28.45 7.82 -10.16
CA MET A 188 -29.82 8.21 -10.53
C MET A 188 -30.13 7.87 -11.99
N HIS A 189 -29.17 8.08 -12.90
CA HIS A 189 -29.30 7.72 -14.30
C HIS A 189 -29.37 6.21 -14.48
N LEU A 190 -28.53 5.43 -13.78
CA LEU A 190 -28.60 3.97 -13.76
C LEU A 190 -29.98 3.47 -13.30
N ALA A 191 -30.48 4.00 -12.18
CA ALA A 191 -31.81 3.64 -11.66
C ALA A 191 -32.95 4.00 -12.63
N SER A 192 -32.75 5.04 -13.45
CA SER A 192 -33.70 5.46 -14.49
C SER A 192 -33.55 4.70 -15.82
N GLY A 193 -32.55 3.81 -15.93
CA GLY A 193 -32.24 3.07 -17.17
C GLY A 193 -31.48 3.90 -18.23
N ASN A 194 -31.03 5.10 -17.89
CA ASN A 194 -30.27 5.99 -18.78
C ASN A 194 -28.78 5.61 -18.72
N LEU A 195 -28.43 4.48 -19.33
CA LEU A 195 -27.12 3.85 -19.14
C LEU A 195 -25.96 4.67 -19.72
N ALA A 196 -26.16 5.41 -20.82
CA ALA A 196 -25.11 6.20 -21.45
C ALA A 196 -24.69 7.39 -20.57
N GLU A 197 -25.67 8.12 -20.04
CA GLU A 197 -25.44 9.24 -19.12
C GLU A 197 -24.86 8.75 -17.78
N ALA A 198 -25.32 7.59 -17.29
CA ALA A 198 -24.73 6.96 -16.12
C ALA A 198 -23.25 6.62 -16.34
N GLU A 199 -22.91 6.05 -17.49
CA GLU A 199 -21.54 5.71 -17.86
C GLU A 199 -20.66 6.96 -17.92
N GLU A 200 -21.11 8.02 -18.58
CA GLU A 200 -20.38 9.29 -18.71
C GLU A 200 -20.04 9.88 -17.33
N MET A 201 -21.04 10.04 -16.47
CA MET A 201 -20.87 10.63 -15.15
C MET A 201 -19.96 9.82 -14.23
N LEU A 202 -20.07 8.48 -14.25
CA LEU A 202 -19.23 7.62 -13.41
C LEU A 202 -17.77 7.57 -13.90
N ARG A 203 -17.54 7.66 -15.22
CA ARG A 203 -16.18 7.79 -15.77
C ARG A 203 -15.54 9.13 -15.39
N GLU A 204 -16.32 10.20 -15.40
CA GLU A 204 -15.86 11.52 -14.94
C GLU A 204 -15.53 11.48 -13.43
N ALA A 205 -16.39 10.86 -12.61
CA ALA A 205 -16.13 10.66 -11.19
C ALA A 205 -14.82 9.88 -10.93
N ILE A 206 -14.55 8.78 -11.65
CA ILE A 206 -13.28 8.05 -11.55
C ILE A 206 -12.09 8.95 -11.91
N THR A 207 -12.22 9.79 -12.94
CA THR A 207 -11.16 10.72 -13.35
C THR A 207 -10.82 11.71 -12.22
N ILE A 208 -11.85 12.21 -11.52
CA ILE A 208 -11.68 13.08 -10.35
C ILE A 208 -11.02 12.34 -9.19
N GLN A 209 -11.46 11.11 -8.91
CA GLN A 209 -10.87 10.28 -7.85
C GLN A 209 -9.37 10.06 -8.07
N GLU A 210 -8.96 9.71 -9.28
CA GLU A 210 -7.54 9.54 -9.62
C GLU A 210 -6.77 10.85 -9.55
N ALA A 211 -7.37 11.98 -9.96
CA ALA A 211 -6.78 13.29 -9.76
C ALA A 211 -6.59 13.59 -8.26
N ASN A 212 -7.55 13.20 -7.42
CA ASN A 212 -7.49 13.36 -5.97
C ASN A 212 -6.37 12.52 -5.34
N GLN A 213 -6.19 11.28 -5.79
CA GLN A 213 -5.07 10.43 -5.35
C GLN A 213 -3.70 11.02 -5.72
N ARG A 214 -3.56 11.59 -6.92
CA ARG A 214 -2.31 12.25 -7.34
C ARG A 214 -1.92 13.43 -6.44
N ILE A 215 -2.90 14.12 -5.85
CA ILE A 215 -2.66 15.21 -4.90
C ILE A 215 -1.92 14.72 -3.65
N LEU A 216 -2.17 13.49 -3.21
CA LEU A 216 -1.61 12.91 -1.97
C LEU A 216 -0.12 12.54 -2.07
N GLY A 217 0.50 12.63 -3.26
CA GLY A 217 1.95 12.50 -3.42
C GLY A 217 2.47 11.10 -3.06
N GLN A 218 3.31 10.99 -2.03
CA GLN A 218 3.90 9.72 -1.56
C GLN A 218 3.28 9.21 -0.24
N ASN A 219 2.20 9.84 0.25
CA ASN A 219 1.57 9.42 1.49
C ASN A 219 0.62 8.24 1.25
N ASP A 220 1.17 7.04 1.24
CA ASP A 220 0.45 5.81 0.87
C ASP A 220 -0.72 5.51 1.82
N ASP A 221 -0.58 5.74 3.12
CA ASP A 221 -1.66 5.53 4.11
C ASP A 221 -2.90 6.37 3.79
N TRP A 222 -2.69 7.63 3.40
CA TRP A 222 -3.78 8.51 3.01
C TRP A 222 -4.35 8.13 1.66
N LYS A 223 -3.51 7.70 0.71
CA LYS A 223 -3.98 7.23 -0.59
C LYS A 223 -4.87 6.00 -0.47
N VAL A 224 -4.51 5.02 0.36
CA VAL A 224 -5.35 3.84 0.63
C VAL A 224 -6.69 4.28 1.20
N SER A 225 -6.67 5.10 2.25
CA SER A 225 -7.89 5.57 2.92
C SER A 225 -8.82 6.36 1.98
N VAL A 226 -8.25 7.22 1.12
CA VAL A 226 -9.02 8.00 0.14
C VAL A 226 -9.52 7.11 -1.00
N PHE A 227 -8.74 6.12 -1.44
CA PHE A 227 -9.19 5.18 -2.46
C PHE A 227 -10.37 4.34 -1.97
N ASP A 228 -10.25 3.75 -0.78
CA ASP A 228 -11.29 2.92 -0.17
C ASP A 228 -12.61 3.70 0.00
N ALA A 229 -12.54 5.00 0.30
CA ALA A 229 -13.72 5.85 0.45
C ALA A 229 -14.51 6.06 -0.85
N TYR A 230 -13.89 5.81 -2.00
CA TYR A 230 -14.45 6.09 -3.33
C TYR A 230 -14.51 4.86 -4.24
N ILE A 231 -14.15 3.68 -3.73
CA ILE A 231 -14.06 2.44 -4.52
C ILE A 231 -15.40 2.03 -5.16
N ASP A 232 -16.52 2.40 -4.53
CA ASP A 232 -17.86 2.07 -5.00
C ASP A 232 -18.16 2.59 -6.41
N THR A 233 -17.56 3.70 -6.84
CA THR A 233 -17.74 4.22 -8.21
C THR A 233 -17.28 3.21 -9.26
N TYR A 234 -16.22 2.44 -9.00
CA TYR A 234 -15.78 1.38 -9.90
C TYR A 234 -16.80 0.25 -9.98
N TYR A 235 -17.46 -0.09 -8.87
CA TYR A 235 -18.50 -1.13 -8.85
C TYR A 235 -19.74 -0.67 -9.63
N HIS A 236 -20.16 0.58 -9.44
CA HIS A 236 -21.29 1.15 -10.17
C HIS A 236 -21.02 1.23 -11.67
N LEU A 237 -19.82 1.63 -12.07
CA LEU A 237 -19.47 1.67 -13.50
C LEU A 237 -19.42 0.25 -14.09
N GLN A 238 -18.90 -0.75 -13.36
CA GLN A 238 -18.98 -2.15 -13.78
C GLN A 238 -20.44 -2.57 -14.01
N GLU A 239 -21.35 -2.26 -13.09
CA GLU A 239 -22.77 -2.58 -13.24
C GLU A 239 -23.41 -1.92 -14.47
N VAL A 240 -23.14 -0.63 -14.71
CA VAL A 240 -23.61 0.11 -15.91
C VAL A 240 -23.08 -0.53 -17.19
N LEU A 241 -21.81 -0.92 -17.23
CA LEU A 241 -21.18 -1.54 -18.40
C LEU A 241 -21.75 -2.93 -18.68
N ILE A 242 -21.97 -3.75 -17.64
CA ILE A 242 -22.66 -5.04 -17.78
C ILE A 242 -24.09 -4.85 -18.29
N ALA A 243 -24.84 -3.89 -17.73
CA ALA A 243 -26.20 -3.56 -18.19
C ALA A 243 -26.22 -3.07 -19.65
N SER A 244 -25.12 -2.45 -20.09
CA SER A 244 -24.90 -1.98 -21.46
C SER A 244 -24.30 -3.06 -22.38
N ASN A 245 -24.22 -4.32 -21.94
CA ASN A 245 -23.66 -5.45 -22.69
C ASN A 245 -22.19 -5.25 -23.12
N LYS A 246 -21.38 -4.64 -22.24
CA LYS A 246 -19.94 -4.37 -22.41
C LYS A 246 -19.10 -5.06 -21.31
N PRO A 247 -19.11 -6.41 -21.22
CA PRO A 247 -18.41 -7.13 -20.15
C PRO A 247 -16.88 -6.97 -20.16
N ASP A 248 -16.26 -6.84 -21.33
CA ASP A 248 -14.81 -6.66 -21.44
C ASP A 248 -14.37 -5.27 -20.95
N GLU A 249 -15.17 -4.23 -21.19
CA GLU A 249 -14.90 -2.91 -20.62
C GLU A 249 -15.10 -2.92 -19.11
N ALA A 250 -16.10 -3.65 -18.61
CA ALA A 250 -16.30 -3.82 -17.18
C ALA A 250 -15.11 -4.52 -16.49
N LEU A 251 -14.48 -5.51 -17.14
CA LEU A 251 -13.24 -6.13 -16.67
C LEU A 251 -12.12 -5.10 -16.52
N ALA A 252 -11.91 -4.25 -17.53
CA ALA A 252 -10.88 -3.21 -17.44
C ALA A 252 -11.14 -2.22 -16.30
N ILE A 253 -12.41 -1.90 -16.01
CA ILE A 253 -12.77 -1.08 -14.84
C ILE A 253 -12.58 -1.83 -13.52
N ALA A 254 -12.88 -3.13 -13.47
CA ALA A 254 -12.64 -3.96 -12.29
C ALA A 254 -11.16 -3.96 -11.93
N GLU A 255 -10.29 -4.28 -12.90
CA GLU A 255 -8.83 -4.30 -12.70
C GLU A 255 -8.27 -2.91 -12.40
N ARG A 256 -8.83 -1.84 -12.99
CA ARG A 256 -8.45 -0.45 -12.67
C ARG A 256 -8.68 -0.09 -11.21
N GLY A 257 -9.71 -0.69 -10.60
CA GLY A 257 -10.06 -0.54 -9.20
C GLY A 257 -9.26 -1.44 -8.24
N ARG A 258 -8.26 -2.22 -8.69
CA ARG A 258 -7.58 -3.20 -7.83
C ARG A 258 -6.18 -2.80 -7.40
N ALA A 259 -5.90 -3.03 -6.11
CA ALA A 259 -4.55 -3.08 -5.55
C ALA A 259 -3.68 -1.90 -6.00
N ARG A 260 -4.31 -0.73 -6.15
CA ARG A 260 -3.74 0.35 -6.96
C ARG A 260 -2.47 0.90 -6.32
N ILE A 261 -2.51 1.02 -5.00
CA ILE A 261 -1.37 1.46 -4.19
C ILE A 261 -0.25 0.42 -4.19
N LEU A 262 -0.59 -0.87 -4.11
CA LEU A 262 0.40 -1.95 -4.21
C LEU A 262 1.10 -1.95 -5.58
N VAL A 263 0.36 -1.78 -6.66
CA VAL A 263 0.90 -1.68 -8.02
C VAL A 263 1.83 -0.47 -8.16
N GLU A 264 1.44 0.70 -7.64
CA GLU A 264 2.29 1.90 -7.64
C GLU A 264 3.60 1.67 -6.88
N LEU A 265 3.51 1.06 -5.69
CA LEU A 265 4.65 0.68 -4.87
C LEU A 265 5.57 -0.30 -5.61
N LEU A 266 5.02 -1.33 -6.26
CA LEU A 266 5.79 -2.30 -7.03
C LEU A 266 6.44 -1.67 -8.27
N SER A 267 5.71 -0.81 -8.98
CA SER A 267 6.22 -0.10 -10.15
C SER A 267 7.36 0.83 -9.78
N GLY A 268 7.19 1.66 -8.74
CA GLY A 268 8.23 2.59 -8.25
C GLY A 268 9.56 1.91 -7.90
N ARG A 269 9.52 0.61 -7.57
CA ARG A 269 10.71 -0.21 -7.30
C ARG A 269 11.39 -0.74 -8.56
N LEU A 270 10.62 -0.99 -9.62
CA LEU A 270 11.14 -1.52 -10.88
C LEU A 270 11.54 -0.42 -11.86
N SER A 271 10.82 0.71 -11.84
CA SER A 271 11.04 1.85 -12.70
C SER A 271 10.64 3.15 -11.99
N SER A 272 11.24 4.28 -12.36
CA SER A 272 10.84 5.60 -11.84
C SER A 272 9.63 6.18 -12.59
N GLN A 273 8.85 5.36 -13.30
CA GLN A 273 7.71 5.81 -14.11
C GLN A 273 6.38 5.52 -13.40
N THR A 274 5.47 6.49 -13.50
CA THR A 274 4.07 6.30 -13.18
C THR A 274 3.49 5.22 -14.09
N ILE A 275 2.85 4.22 -13.48
CA ILE A 275 2.23 3.13 -14.22
C ILE A 275 0.73 3.39 -14.34
N GLU A 276 0.17 3.37 -15.54
CA GLU A 276 -1.28 3.46 -15.71
C GLU A 276 -1.92 2.07 -15.51
N PRO A 277 -3.19 2.00 -15.06
CA PRO A 277 -3.93 0.74 -15.01
C PRO A 277 -4.00 0.06 -16.39
N PRO A 278 -3.97 -1.29 -16.46
CA PRO A 278 -3.87 -1.98 -17.74
C PRO A 278 -5.19 -1.85 -18.51
N ASN A 279 -5.08 -1.60 -19.81
CA ASN A 279 -6.22 -1.69 -20.72
C ASN A 279 -6.51 -3.15 -21.10
N LEU A 280 -7.59 -3.38 -21.86
CA LEU A 280 -8.03 -4.73 -22.24
C LEU A 280 -6.98 -5.52 -23.02
N GLU A 281 -6.26 -4.89 -23.96
CA GLU A 281 -5.22 -5.57 -24.73
C GLU A 281 -4.02 -5.92 -23.84
N GLU A 282 -3.68 -5.07 -22.88
CA GLU A 282 -2.65 -5.36 -21.88
C GLU A 282 -3.07 -6.52 -20.97
N ILE A 283 -4.33 -6.59 -20.55
CA ILE A 283 -4.86 -7.71 -19.77
C ILE A 283 -4.73 -9.03 -20.55
N ARG A 284 -5.12 -9.05 -21.83
CA ARG A 284 -4.97 -10.21 -22.72
C ARG A 284 -3.50 -10.61 -22.87
N GLN A 285 -2.63 -9.63 -23.09
CA GLN A 285 -1.20 -9.84 -23.21
C GLN A 285 -0.62 -10.45 -21.93
N ILE A 286 -1.03 -9.98 -20.75
CA ILE A 286 -0.58 -10.52 -19.47
C ILE A 286 -0.99 -12.00 -19.33
N ALA A 287 -2.23 -12.38 -19.65
CA ALA A 287 -2.65 -13.77 -19.61
C ALA A 287 -1.80 -14.67 -20.53
N SER A 288 -1.52 -14.20 -21.75
CA SER A 288 -0.66 -14.91 -22.71
C SER A 288 0.78 -15.04 -22.22
N GLU A 289 1.34 -13.97 -21.68
CA GLU A 289 2.70 -13.91 -21.14
C GLU A 289 2.91 -14.77 -19.91
N GLN A 290 1.86 -14.90 -19.07
CA GLN A 290 1.86 -15.81 -17.94
C GLN A 290 1.68 -17.26 -18.37
N ASN A 291 1.16 -17.53 -19.58
CA ASN A 291 0.74 -18.84 -20.05
C ASN A 291 -0.12 -19.56 -18.99
N ALA A 292 -1.20 -18.88 -18.57
CA ALA A 292 -2.11 -19.33 -17.53
C ALA A 292 -3.52 -18.78 -17.76
N THR A 293 -4.54 -19.51 -17.33
CA THR A 293 -5.92 -19.01 -17.30
C THR A 293 -6.10 -18.13 -16.07
N ILE A 294 -6.48 -16.87 -16.27
CA ILE A 294 -6.72 -15.92 -15.20
C ILE A 294 -8.22 -15.87 -14.90
N VAL A 295 -8.60 -15.98 -13.64
CA VAL A 295 -9.98 -15.86 -13.19
C VAL A 295 -10.10 -14.65 -12.27
N GLU A 296 -10.74 -13.59 -12.74
CA GLU A 296 -10.97 -12.39 -11.95
C GLU A 296 -12.40 -12.35 -11.42
N TYR A 297 -12.54 -12.15 -10.10
CA TYR A 297 -13.82 -12.05 -9.41
C TYR A 297 -14.10 -10.61 -9.04
N SER A 298 -15.34 -10.12 -9.18
CA SER A 298 -15.76 -8.84 -8.60
C SER A 298 -17.10 -8.98 -7.87
N LEU A 299 -17.07 -8.80 -6.56
CA LEU A 299 -18.24 -8.60 -5.70
C LEU A 299 -18.84 -7.20 -5.91
N ILE A 300 -20.05 -7.15 -6.47
CA ILE A 300 -20.80 -5.91 -6.72
C ILE A 300 -21.97 -5.83 -5.74
N PRO A 301 -21.97 -4.87 -4.81
CA PRO A 301 -23.11 -4.64 -3.93
C PRO A 301 -24.35 -4.28 -4.76
N SER A 302 -25.49 -4.92 -4.50
CA SER A 302 -26.74 -4.54 -5.20
C SER A 302 -27.24 -3.17 -4.72
N PHE A 303 -27.49 -2.28 -5.67
CA PHE A 303 -28.08 -0.96 -5.42
C PHE A 303 -29.56 -0.95 -5.82
N SER A 304 -30.46 -0.50 -4.95
CA SER A 304 -31.87 -0.24 -5.28
C SER A 304 -32.23 1.24 -5.14
N ALA A 305 -33.23 1.74 -5.85
CA ALA A 305 -33.69 3.11 -5.66
C ALA A 305 -34.26 3.36 -4.24
N GLU A 306 -34.70 2.31 -3.55
CA GLU A 306 -35.25 2.34 -2.19
C GLU A 306 -34.17 2.52 -1.10
N THR A 307 -32.89 2.26 -1.44
CA THR A 307 -31.71 2.45 -0.55
C THR A 307 -31.57 3.85 0.00
N PHE A 308 -32.07 4.85 -0.72
CA PHE A 308 -31.97 6.24 -0.30
C PHE A 308 -32.82 6.53 0.95
N ALA A 309 -33.78 5.65 1.30
CA ALA A 309 -34.76 5.89 2.34
C ALA A 309 -34.55 5.10 3.64
N GLU A 310 -33.97 3.89 3.60
CA GLU A 310 -33.89 3.01 4.79
C GLU A 310 -32.48 2.41 5.00
N GLN A 311 -31.95 2.61 6.22
CA GLN A 311 -30.66 2.14 6.71
C GLN A 311 -30.68 0.65 7.08
N GLU A 312 -31.20 -0.21 6.20
CA GLU A 312 -31.23 -1.66 6.43
C GLU A 312 -30.36 -2.37 5.37
N TYR A 313 -29.15 -2.71 5.79
CA TYR A 313 -28.14 -3.41 4.99
C TYR A 313 -28.35 -4.92 5.13
N SER A 314 -29.23 -5.49 4.32
CA SER A 314 -29.12 -6.90 3.92
C SER A 314 -29.38 -6.96 2.42
N ARG A 315 -28.32 -7.14 1.62
CA ARG A 315 -28.45 -7.18 0.17
C ARG A 315 -27.72 -8.38 -0.38
N GLN A 316 -28.29 -8.94 -1.44
CA GLN A 316 -27.63 -9.95 -2.24
C GLN A 316 -26.59 -9.23 -3.12
N ALA A 317 -25.30 -9.49 -2.92
CA ALA A 317 -24.29 -9.04 -3.87
C ALA A 317 -24.39 -9.82 -5.20
N LYS A 318 -23.97 -9.22 -6.30
CA LYS A 318 -23.72 -9.92 -7.56
C LYS A 318 -22.24 -10.30 -7.59
N LEU A 319 -21.95 -11.54 -7.95
CA LEU A 319 -20.60 -11.97 -8.26
C LEU A 319 -20.40 -11.94 -9.78
N TYR A 320 -19.48 -11.10 -10.23
CA TYR A 320 -18.98 -11.08 -11.59
C TYR A 320 -17.71 -11.92 -11.68
N ILE A 321 -17.59 -12.71 -12.74
CA ILE A 321 -16.49 -13.63 -12.96
C ILE A 321 -16.02 -13.48 -14.41
N TRP A 322 -14.78 -13.08 -14.61
CA TRP A 322 -14.12 -13.10 -15.91
C TRP A 322 -13.08 -14.22 -15.94
N VAL A 323 -13.09 -14.99 -17.01
CA VAL A 323 -12.07 -16.00 -17.30
C VAL A 323 -11.32 -15.56 -18.55
N ILE A 324 -10.04 -15.26 -18.40
CA ILE A 324 -9.15 -14.84 -19.47
C ILE A 324 -8.22 -16.02 -19.78
N GLN A 325 -8.35 -16.59 -20.97
CA GLN A 325 -7.55 -17.72 -21.42
C GLN A 325 -6.17 -17.25 -21.94
N PRO A 326 -5.16 -18.14 -22.02
CA PRO A 326 -3.81 -17.80 -22.49
C PRO A 326 -3.74 -17.27 -23.93
N ASP A 327 -4.76 -17.52 -24.75
CA ASP A 327 -4.88 -17.00 -26.12
C ASP A 327 -5.54 -15.61 -26.19
N GLY A 328 -5.99 -15.08 -25.05
CA GLY A 328 -6.66 -13.79 -24.92
C GLY A 328 -8.18 -13.84 -25.03
N GLU A 329 -8.80 -15.02 -25.17
CA GLU A 329 -10.27 -15.14 -25.10
C GLU A 329 -10.77 -14.79 -23.70
N ILE A 330 -11.80 -13.94 -23.63
CA ILE A 330 -12.41 -13.49 -22.37
C ILE A 330 -13.85 -13.99 -22.32
N THR A 331 -14.18 -14.71 -21.26
CA THR A 331 -15.53 -15.18 -21.00
C THR A 331 -16.05 -14.59 -19.69
N PHE A 332 -17.24 -13.98 -19.75
CA PHE A 332 -17.93 -13.43 -18.58
C PHE A 332 -19.03 -14.36 -18.05
N ARG A 333 -19.14 -14.44 -16.73
CA ARG A 333 -20.25 -15.06 -16.00
C ARG A 333 -20.68 -14.15 -14.86
N SER A 334 -21.95 -14.20 -14.51
CA SER A 334 -22.46 -13.57 -13.30
C SER A 334 -23.36 -14.53 -12.53
N THR A 335 -23.33 -14.41 -11.20
CA THR A 335 -24.24 -15.11 -10.31
C THR A 335 -24.68 -14.19 -9.18
N ILE A 336 -25.82 -14.48 -8.58
CA ILE A 336 -26.32 -13.76 -7.40
C ILE A 336 -25.79 -14.51 -6.19
N LEU A 337 -25.14 -13.78 -5.28
CA LEU A 337 -24.65 -14.34 -4.05
C LEU A 337 -25.78 -14.46 -3.02
N PRO A 338 -25.70 -15.45 -2.11
CA PRO A 338 -26.46 -15.41 -0.88
C PRO A 338 -26.14 -14.12 -0.11
N GLU A 339 -26.99 -13.71 0.83
CA GLU A 339 -26.78 -12.49 1.63
C GLU A 339 -25.33 -12.39 2.14
N ASP A 340 -24.74 -11.20 2.12
CA ASP A 340 -23.30 -10.98 2.39
C ASP A 340 -22.82 -11.63 3.70
N ALA A 341 -23.66 -11.60 4.74
CA ALA A 341 -23.39 -12.24 6.02
C ALA A 341 -23.20 -13.77 5.91
N HIS A 342 -23.79 -14.42 4.90
CA HIS A 342 -23.59 -15.83 4.59
C HIS A 342 -22.24 -16.07 3.91
N LEU A 343 -21.84 -15.26 2.91
CA LEU A 343 -20.54 -15.42 2.25
C LEU A 343 -19.39 -15.28 3.25
N GLN A 344 -19.42 -14.24 4.10
CA GLN A 344 -18.41 -14.04 5.15
C GLN A 344 -18.36 -15.23 6.12
N LYS A 345 -19.51 -15.77 6.50
CA LYS A 345 -19.59 -16.98 7.35
C LYS A 345 -19.03 -18.22 6.65
N LEU A 346 -19.31 -18.41 5.36
CA LEU A 346 -18.77 -19.52 4.58
C LEU A 346 -17.25 -19.44 4.50
N VAL A 347 -16.70 -18.27 4.18
CA VAL A 347 -15.26 -18.03 4.14
C VAL A 347 -14.64 -18.28 5.51
N ALA A 348 -15.18 -17.70 6.59
CA ALA A 348 -14.67 -17.91 7.95
C ALA A 348 -14.70 -19.39 8.37
N SER A 349 -15.82 -20.07 8.12
CA SER A 349 -15.99 -21.50 8.45
C SER A 349 -15.01 -22.38 7.67
N SER A 350 -14.78 -22.07 6.39
CA SER A 350 -13.85 -22.79 5.52
C SER A 350 -12.38 -22.66 5.96
N ARG A 351 -12.01 -21.54 6.60
CA ARG A 351 -10.67 -21.31 7.14
C ARG A 351 -10.47 -22.01 8.48
N LEU A 352 -11.47 -21.94 9.35
CA LEU A 352 -11.43 -22.62 10.65
C LEU A 352 -11.29 -24.14 10.47
N SER A 353 -11.92 -24.72 9.44
CA SER A 353 -11.84 -26.16 9.18
C SER A 353 -10.48 -26.66 8.72
N ILE A 354 -9.68 -25.82 8.04
CA ILE A 354 -8.27 -26.13 7.72
C ILE A 354 -7.30 -25.79 8.86
N GLY A 355 -7.82 -25.44 10.04
CA GLY A 355 -7.02 -25.21 11.24
C GLY A 355 -6.42 -23.80 11.34
N VAL A 356 -6.87 -22.83 10.54
CA VAL A 356 -6.49 -21.42 10.71
C VAL A 356 -7.13 -20.91 12.00
N LYS A 357 -6.33 -20.81 13.06
CA LYS A 357 -6.77 -20.28 14.36
C LYS A 357 -6.04 -18.97 14.64
N ALA A 358 -6.79 -17.93 14.99
CA ALA A 358 -6.21 -16.70 15.51
C ALA A 358 -5.46 -16.99 16.82
N ARG A 359 -4.29 -16.37 17.00
CA ARG A 359 -3.49 -16.46 18.21
C ARG A 359 -4.31 -15.96 19.42
N GLY A 360 -4.51 -16.83 20.41
CA GLY A 360 -5.33 -16.54 21.61
C GLY A 360 -6.71 -17.21 21.64
N SER A 361 -7.11 -17.92 20.58
CA SER A 361 -8.36 -18.70 20.60
C SER A 361 -8.30 -19.87 21.59
N SER A 362 -9.31 -19.98 22.46
CA SER A 362 -9.48 -21.04 23.45
C SER A 362 -9.61 -22.42 22.78
N LYS A 363 -9.12 -23.47 23.46
CA LYS A 363 -9.32 -24.88 23.06
C LYS A 363 -10.79 -25.30 22.94
N SER A 364 -11.76 -24.49 23.41
CA SER A 364 -13.19 -24.83 23.42
C SER A 364 -13.90 -24.63 22.08
N ASP A 365 -13.33 -23.87 21.15
CA ASP A 365 -13.96 -23.62 19.84
C ASP A 365 -13.63 -24.77 18.88
N SER A 366 -14.23 -25.91 19.18
CA SER A 366 -14.26 -27.06 18.27
C SER A 366 -15.20 -26.67 17.13
N PRO A 367 -14.84 -26.87 15.85
CA PRO A 367 -15.75 -26.55 14.77
C PRO A 367 -16.97 -27.45 14.88
N GLU A 368 -18.15 -26.86 14.96
CA GLU A 368 -19.40 -27.57 14.70
C GLU A 368 -19.31 -28.19 13.29
N THR A 369 -19.16 -29.51 13.27
CA THR A 369 -19.45 -30.58 12.29
C THR A 369 -19.93 -30.34 10.84
N ASN A 370 -20.00 -29.13 10.27
CA ASN A 370 -20.47 -28.89 8.89
C ASN A 370 -19.41 -28.27 7.95
N SER A 371 -18.12 -28.46 8.22
CA SER A 371 -17.02 -27.89 7.44
C SER A 371 -16.99 -28.32 5.96
N THR A 372 -17.28 -29.58 5.66
CA THR A 372 -17.34 -30.12 4.28
C THR A 372 -18.38 -29.39 3.43
N ASN A 373 -19.51 -29.00 4.03
CA ASN A 373 -20.57 -28.28 3.31
C ASN A 373 -20.09 -26.88 2.88
N SER A 374 -19.30 -26.19 3.71
CA SER A 374 -18.81 -24.84 3.37
C SER A 374 -17.87 -24.82 2.15
N TRP A 375 -17.01 -25.83 1.99
CA TRP A 375 -16.11 -25.94 0.83
C TRP A 375 -16.87 -26.25 -0.46
N GLN A 376 -17.91 -27.09 -0.37
CA GLN A 376 -18.76 -27.43 -1.51
C GLN A 376 -19.65 -26.26 -1.92
N GLU A 377 -20.22 -25.53 -0.95
CA GLU A 377 -20.98 -24.30 -1.23
C GLU A 377 -20.12 -23.24 -1.90
N LEU A 378 -18.90 -22.99 -1.39
CA LEU A 378 -17.96 -22.06 -2.04
C LEU A 378 -17.53 -22.55 -3.43
N HIS A 379 -17.29 -23.84 -3.63
CA HIS A 379 -17.04 -24.38 -4.97
C HIS A 379 -18.22 -24.16 -5.91
N GLN A 380 -19.44 -24.40 -5.45
CA GLN A 380 -20.65 -24.21 -6.23
C GLN A 380 -20.85 -22.74 -6.64
N LEU A 381 -20.50 -21.79 -5.76
CA LEU A 381 -20.63 -20.36 -6.04
C LEU A 381 -19.51 -19.84 -6.96
N LEU A 382 -18.26 -20.27 -6.72
CA LEU A 382 -17.07 -19.65 -7.33
C LEU A 382 -16.52 -20.40 -8.55
N ILE A 383 -16.67 -21.72 -8.58
CA ILE A 383 -16.03 -22.59 -9.58
C ILE A 383 -17.04 -23.17 -10.55
N GLU A 384 -18.18 -23.69 -10.08
CA GLU A 384 -19.19 -24.32 -10.94
C GLU A 384 -19.64 -23.44 -12.12
N PRO A 385 -19.86 -22.12 -11.98
CA PRO A 385 -20.27 -21.26 -13.10
C PRO A 385 -19.25 -21.17 -14.25
N ILE A 386 -17.98 -21.48 -13.94
CA ILE A 386 -16.84 -21.40 -14.87
C ILE A 386 -16.17 -22.75 -15.12
N ALA A 387 -16.64 -23.85 -14.52
CA ALA A 387 -15.96 -25.14 -14.60
C ALA A 387 -15.77 -25.63 -16.06
N GLY A 388 -16.72 -25.32 -16.95
CA GLY A 388 -16.66 -25.70 -18.36
C GLY A 388 -15.66 -24.91 -19.22
N ILE A 389 -15.09 -23.81 -18.70
CA ILE A 389 -14.12 -22.95 -19.39
C ILE A 389 -12.73 -22.97 -18.73
N LEU A 390 -12.59 -23.61 -17.58
CA LEU A 390 -11.30 -23.84 -16.94
C LEU A 390 -10.47 -24.88 -17.73
N PRO A 391 -9.13 -24.80 -17.64
CA PRO A 391 -8.22 -25.79 -18.20
C PRO A 391 -8.62 -27.22 -17.88
N GLN A 392 -8.57 -28.13 -18.85
CA GLN A 392 -8.85 -29.56 -18.59
C GLN A 392 -7.58 -30.34 -18.22
N ASN A 393 -6.41 -29.78 -18.48
CA ASN A 393 -5.11 -30.36 -18.15
C ASN A 393 -4.66 -29.93 -16.75
N GLU A 394 -4.23 -30.89 -15.92
CA GLU A 394 -3.82 -30.63 -14.53
C GLU A 394 -2.51 -29.83 -14.42
N GLU A 395 -1.68 -29.85 -15.47
CA GLU A 395 -0.43 -29.07 -15.55
C GLU A 395 -0.66 -27.60 -15.96
N GLU A 396 -1.84 -27.28 -16.51
CA GLU A 396 -2.19 -25.91 -16.86
C GLU A 396 -2.55 -25.10 -15.61
N ARG A 397 -2.04 -23.88 -15.55
CA ARG A 397 -2.13 -23.02 -14.37
C ARG A 397 -3.41 -22.20 -14.39
N ILE A 398 -4.06 -22.12 -13.24
CA ILE A 398 -5.13 -21.17 -12.96
C ILE A 398 -4.60 -20.13 -11.98
N ILE A 399 -4.77 -18.86 -12.31
CA ILE A 399 -4.45 -17.74 -11.42
C ILE A 399 -5.77 -17.06 -11.03
N PHE A 400 -6.15 -17.16 -9.76
CA PHE A 400 -7.29 -16.43 -9.25
C PHE A 400 -6.89 -15.01 -8.85
N ILE A 401 -7.71 -14.03 -9.22
CA ILE A 401 -7.66 -12.64 -8.76
C ILE A 401 -8.90 -12.42 -7.88
N PRO A 402 -8.80 -12.67 -6.56
CA PRO A 402 -9.93 -12.54 -5.65
C PRO A 402 -10.31 -11.07 -5.41
N HIS A 403 -11.51 -10.85 -4.85
CA HIS A 403 -11.99 -9.54 -4.42
C HIS A 403 -12.53 -9.59 -3.00
N GLN A 404 -12.16 -8.59 -2.18
CA GLN A 404 -12.56 -8.48 -0.77
C GLN A 404 -12.39 -9.82 -0.02
N GLU A 405 -13.37 -10.29 0.74
CA GLU A 405 -13.29 -11.53 1.53
C GLU A 405 -12.88 -12.77 0.73
N LEU A 406 -13.00 -12.77 -0.60
CA LEU A 406 -12.56 -13.89 -1.44
C LEU A 406 -11.04 -14.13 -1.37
N PHE A 407 -10.23 -13.14 -0.98
CA PHE A 407 -8.80 -13.35 -0.70
C PHE A 407 -8.54 -14.37 0.41
N LEU A 408 -9.52 -14.57 1.27
CA LEU A 408 -9.45 -15.49 2.41
C LEU A 408 -10.02 -16.87 2.07
N VAL A 409 -10.52 -17.07 0.83
CA VAL A 409 -11.00 -18.37 0.35
C VAL A 409 -9.81 -19.29 0.08
N PRO A 410 -9.77 -20.49 0.68
CA PRO A 410 -8.75 -21.47 0.36
C PRO A 410 -9.10 -22.20 -0.96
N PHE A 411 -8.89 -21.55 -2.11
CA PHE A 411 -9.25 -22.08 -3.44
C PHE A 411 -8.76 -23.52 -3.66
N THR A 412 -7.56 -23.84 -3.18
CA THR A 412 -6.98 -25.19 -3.27
C THR A 412 -7.77 -26.27 -2.53
N ALA A 413 -8.49 -25.89 -1.46
CA ALA A 413 -9.26 -26.79 -0.61
C ALA A 413 -10.76 -26.85 -1.00
N LEU A 414 -11.20 -26.08 -1.99
CA LEU A 414 -12.58 -26.16 -2.49
C LEU A 414 -12.84 -27.56 -3.07
N GLN A 415 -14.02 -28.10 -2.80
CA GLN A 415 -14.40 -29.46 -3.18
C GLN A 415 -15.59 -29.44 -4.13
N ASP A 416 -15.54 -30.26 -5.17
CA ASP A 416 -16.70 -30.51 -6.00
C ASP A 416 -17.74 -31.42 -5.31
N ASN A 417 -18.88 -31.63 -5.98
CA ASN A 417 -19.94 -32.52 -5.48
C ASN A 417 -19.52 -34.00 -5.37
N ASN A 418 -18.36 -34.38 -5.92
CA ASN A 418 -17.77 -35.72 -5.80
C ASN A 418 -16.70 -35.79 -4.70
N ASN A 419 -16.52 -34.71 -3.90
CA ASN A 419 -15.48 -34.55 -2.88
C ASN A 419 -14.04 -34.50 -3.42
N LYS A 420 -13.84 -34.21 -4.72
CA LYS A 420 -12.49 -34.01 -5.27
C LYS A 420 -12.05 -32.56 -5.02
N TYR A 421 -10.86 -32.36 -4.47
CA TYR A 421 -10.32 -31.03 -4.22
C TYR A 421 -9.88 -30.35 -5.52
N LEU A 422 -9.98 -29.03 -5.59
CA LEU A 422 -9.60 -28.26 -6.77
C LEU A 422 -8.11 -28.39 -7.09
N ILE A 423 -7.25 -28.48 -6.07
CA ILE A 423 -5.80 -28.68 -6.23
C ILE A 423 -5.45 -30.04 -6.86
N GLU A 424 -6.35 -31.03 -6.81
CA GLU A 424 -6.17 -32.32 -7.49
C GLU A 424 -6.49 -32.25 -9.00
N LYS A 425 -6.94 -31.10 -9.49
CA LYS A 425 -7.30 -30.89 -10.90
C LYS A 425 -6.47 -29.82 -11.57
N HIS A 426 -5.90 -28.87 -10.83
CA HIS A 426 -5.22 -27.71 -11.41
C HIS A 426 -4.04 -27.26 -10.55
N THR A 427 -3.02 -26.71 -11.21
CA THR A 427 -2.00 -25.91 -10.52
C THR A 427 -2.56 -24.51 -10.24
N ILE A 428 -2.71 -24.16 -8.97
CA ILE A 428 -3.42 -22.95 -8.55
C ILE A 428 -2.45 -21.90 -8.00
N LEU A 429 -2.61 -20.66 -8.45
CA LEU A 429 -1.99 -19.47 -7.87
C LEU A 429 -3.06 -18.43 -7.54
N THR A 430 -2.71 -17.49 -6.68
CA THR A 430 -3.52 -16.30 -6.39
C THR A 430 -2.65 -15.05 -6.60
N ALA A 431 -3.26 -13.98 -7.09
CA ALA A 431 -2.62 -12.67 -7.20
C ALA A 431 -3.59 -11.55 -6.84
N PRO A 432 -3.10 -10.41 -6.32
CA PRO A 432 -3.95 -9.30 -5.91
C PRO A 432 -4.60 -8.53 -7.07
N SER A 433 -3.93 -8.52 -8.23
CA SER A 433 -4.42 -7.90 -9.47
C SER A 433 -3.74 -8.53 -10.68
N ILE A 434 -4.33 -8.39 -11.86
CA ILE A 434 -3.71 -8.84 -13.12
C ILE A 434 -2.41 -8.09 -13.36
N GLN A 435 -2.38 -6.79 -13.12
CA GLN A 435 -1.20 -5.94 -13.30
C GLN A 435 -0.03 -6.36 -12.41
N SER A 436 -0.29 -6.87 -11.20
CA SER A 436 0.77 -7.39 -10.33
C SER A 436 1.54 -8.57 -10.97
N LEU A 437 0.90 -9.35 -11.84
CA LEU A 437 1.54 -10.45 -12.57
C LEU A 437 2.57 -9.95 -13.58
N SER A 438 2.28 -8.82 -14.26
CA SER A 438 3.22 -8.23 -15.20
C SER A 438 4.45 -7.68 -14.48
N LEU A 439 4.24 -6.98 -13.35
CA LEU A 439 5.33 -6.43 -12.53
C LEU A 439 6.21 -7.52 -11.92
N THR A 440 5.62 -8.58 -11.37
CA THR A 440 6.39 -9.70 -10.81
C THR A 440 7.17 -10.46 -11.90
N ARG A 441 6.63 -10.57 -13.13
CA ARG A 441 7.35 -11.11 -14.29
C ARG A 441 8.52 -10.21 -14.72
N GLN A 442 8.33 -8.90 -14.79
CA GLN A 442 9.40 -7.94 -15.09
C GLN A 442 10.53 -8.02 -14.06
N HIS A 443 10.17 -8.10 -12.77
CA HIS A 443 11.15 -8.32 -11.70
C HIS A 443 11.93 -9.62 -11.92
N ARG A 444 11.24 -10.72 -12.21
CA ARG A 444 11.87 -12.02 -12.47
C ARG A 444 12.87 -11.94 -13.63
N GLN A 445 12.49 -11.34 -14.76
CA GLN A 445 13.39 -11.13 -15.91
C GLN A 445 14.62 -10.31 -15.55
N ARG A 446 14.45 -9.26 -14.72
CA ARG A 446 15.56 -8.41 -14.25
C ARG A 446 16.60 -9.19 -13.43
N VAL A 447 16.17 -10.20 -12.67
CA VAL A 447 17.05 -10.99 -11.79
C VAL A 447 17.45 -12.35 -12.38
N GLU A 448 16.91 -12.74 -13.53
CA GLU A 448 17.04 -14.07 -14.16
C GLU A 448 18.50 -14.52 -14.38
N GLY A 449 19.43 -13.57 -14.55
CA GLY A 449 20.87 -13.85 -14.72
C GLY A 449 21.76 -13.68 -13.49
N LEU A 450 21.22 -13.23 -12.35
CA LEU A 450 22.03 -13.00 -11.15
C LEU A 450 22.40 -14.35 -10.48
N SER A 451 23.58 -14.46 -9.89
CA SER A 451 23.89 -15.56 -8.99
C SER A 451 23.47 -15.17 -7.58
N GLY A 452 22.62 -15.95 -6.93
CA GLY A 452 22.25 -15.72 -5.53
C GLY A 452 22.05 -17.04 -4.80
N GLU A 453 22.44 -17.07 -3.53
CA GLU A 453 22.27 -18.24 -2.67
C GLU A 453 20.81 -18.33 -2.19
N ALA A 454 20.41 -19.51 -1.73
CA ALA A 454 19.17 -19.67 -0.98
C ALA A 454 19.40 -19.23 0.48
N LEU A 455 18.51 -18.39 0.99
CA LEU A 455 18.42 -18.02 2.39
C LEU A 455 17.30 -18.83 3.05
N VAL A 456 17.65 -19.67 4.01
CA VAL A 456 16.69 -20.51 4.73
C VAL A 456 16.79 -20.21 6.22
N VAL A 457 15.70 -19.74 6.82
CA VAL A 457 15.60 -19.38 8.23
C VAL A 457 14.55 -20.26 8.90
N GLY A 458 14.85 -20.79 10.08
CA GLY A 458 13.92 -21.61 10.84
C GLY A 458 14.09 -21.45 12.33
N ASN A 459 13.00 -21.29 13.07
CA ASN A 459 13.02 -21.24 14.54
C ASN A 459 14.13 -20.34 15.13
N PRO A 460 14.16 -19.02 14.83
CA PRO A 460 15.05 -18.09 15.51
C PRO A 460 14.83 -18.14 17.04
N THR A 461 15.83 -17.70 17.79
CA THR A 461 15.63 -17.51 19.24
C THR A 461 14.65 -16.37 19.45
N MET A 462 13.49 -16.66 20.03
CA MET A 462 12.42 -15.67 20.18
C MET A 462 12.86 -14.51 21.07
N PRO A 463 12.64 -13.24 20.67
CA PRO A 463 12.92 -12.09 21.51
C PRO A 463 12.17 -12.17 22.84
N ALA A 464 12.76 -11.62 23.90
CA ALA A 464 12.13 -11.56 25.22
C ALA A 464 10.91 -10.61 25.26
N LYS A 465 10.76 -9.75 24.24
CA LYS A 465 9.64 -8.84 24.08
C LYS A 465 8.35 -9.63 24.02
N LYS A 466 7.42 -9.25 24.88
CA LYS A 466 6.10 -9.85 24.97
C LYS A 466 5.19 -9.25 23.91
N VAL A 467 4.38 -10.10 23.28
CA VAL A 467 3.52 -9.73 22.16
C VAL A 467 2.12 -10.27 22.41
N GLY A 468 1.10 -9.60 21.90
CA GLY A 468 -0.32 -9.94 22.05
C GLY A 468 -1.04 -9.03 23.04
N GLN A 469 -2.37 -9.08 23.04
CA GLN A 469 -3.21 -8.38 24.03
C GLN A 469 -2.83 -8.77 25.48
N ASP A 470 -2.46 -10.04 25.68
CA ASP A 470 -2.05 -10.60 26.98
C ASP A 470 -0.54 -10.51 27.24
N ALA A 471 0.23 -9.85 26.36
CA ALA A 471 1.68 -9.71 26.44
C ALA A 471 2.39 -11.04 26.81
N GLN A 472 2.21 -12.06 25.96
CA GLN A 472 2.81 -13.37 26.16
C GLN A 472 4.15 -13.48 25.42
N PRO A 473 5.13 -14.23 25.95
CA PRO A 473 6.35 -14.53 25.22
C PRO A 473 6.02 -15.43 24.02
N LEU A 474 6.76 -15.25 22.92
CA LEU A 474 6.63 -16.11 21.75
C LEU A 474 7.25 -17.48 22.05
N SER A 475 6.50 -18.54 21.74
CA SER A 475 6.97 -19.91 21.91
C SER A 475 7.97 -20.30 20.82
N SER A 476 8.92 -21.17 21.15
CA SER A 476 9.80 -21.77 20.15
C SER A 476 9.01 -22.66 19.17
N LEU A 477 9.46 -22.71 17.92
CA LEU A 477 8.84 -23.42 16.80
C LEU A 477 9.73 -24.58 16.32
N PRO A 478 9.87 -25.68 17.07
CA PRO A 478 10.73 -26.80 16.67
C PRO A 478 10.29 -27.48 15.35
N GLY A 479 9.03 -27.29 14.92
CA GLY A 479 8.56 -27.69 13.59
C GLY A 479 9.22 -26.87 12.47
N ALA A 480 9.25 -25.54 12.63
CA ALA A 480 9.91 -24.63 11.69
C ALA A 480 11.42 -24.90 11.58
N GLU A 481 12.06 -25.34 12.67
CA GLU A 481 13.46 -25.78 12.63
C GLU A 481 13.67 -27.00 11.73
N LYS A 482 12.78 -28.00 11.84
CA LYS A 482 12.83 -29.21 11.01
C LYS A 482 12.56 -28.88 9.53
N GLU A 483 11.60 -28.00 9.28
CA GLU A 483 11.30 -27.47 7.95
C GLU A 483 12.54 -26.81 7.34
N ALA A 484 13.11 -25.82 8.02
CA ALA A 484 14.29 -25.11 7.54
C ALA A 484 15.49 -26.03 7.30
N LYS A 485 15.77 -26.98 8.20
CA LYS A 485 16.84 -27.99 7.97
C LYS A 485 16.59 -28.83 6.72
N SER A 486 15.34 -29.19 6.45
CA SER A 486 14.96 -30.00 5.29
C SER A 486 15.07 -29.22 3.99
N ILE A 487 14.57 -27.98 3.97
CA ILE A 487 14.65 -27.07 2.82
C ILE A 487 16.11 -26.68 2.53
N ALA A 488 16.90 -26.37 3.56
CA ALA A 488 18.31 -26.03 3.39
C ALA A 488 19.11 -27.19 2.77
N LYS A 489 18.81 -28.44 3.18
CA LYS A 489 19.39 -29.63 2.55
C LYS A 489 18.99 -29.76 1.08
N MET A 490 17.73 -29.49 0.73
CA MET A 490 17.22 -29.53 -0.64
C MET A 490 17.89 -28.48 -1.54
N LEU A 491 18.10 -27.27 -1.00
CA LEU A 491 18.69 -26.15 -1.71
C LEU A 491 20.22 -26.08 -1.59
N ASN A 492 20.85 -27.08 -0.97
CA ASN A 492 22.30 -27.14 -0.71
C ASN A 492 22.85 -25.85 -0.07
N THR A 493 22.18 -25.37 0.97
CA THR A 493 22.54 -24.17 1.73
C THR A 493 22.53 -24.45 3.24
N GLU A 494 22.93 -23.47 4.04
CA GLU A 494 22.87 -23.53 5.51
C GLU A 494 21.52 -22.98 6.01
N ALA A 495 20.95 -23.64 7.02
CA ALA A 495 19.76 -23.15 7.72
C ALA A 495 20.17 -22.24 8.90
N PHE A 496 19.68 -21.00 8.90
CA PHE A 496 19.87 -20.05 10.01
C PHE A 496 18.83 -20.32 11.09
N ILE A 497 19.29 -20.74 12.28
CA ILE A 497 18.44 -21.21 13.39
C ILE A 497 18.91 -20.59 14.71
N GLY A 498 17.99 -20.39 15.66
CA GLY A 498 18.32 -19.92 17.00
C GLY A 498 19.00 -18.55 16.98
N ASN A 499 20.10 -18.41 17.72
CA ASN A 499 20.85 -17.14 17.84
C ASN A 499 21.63 -16.75 16.58
N GLN A 500 21.71 -17.63 15.57
CA GLN A 500 22.35 -17.29 14.29
C GLN A 500 21.42 -16.50 13.37
N ALA A 501 20.11 -16.64 13.56
CA ALA A 501 19.07 -16.00 12.76
C ALA A 501 18.73 -14.60 13.28
N THR A 502 19.74 -13.76 13.52
CA THR A 502 19.51 -12.38 13.96
C THR A 502 19.03 -11.50 12.82
N GLU A 503 18.24 -10.49 13.15
CA GLU A 503 17.69 -9.58 12.14
C GLU A 503 18.78 -8.98 11.22
N PRO A 504 19.88 -8.37 11.71
CA PRO A 504 20.93 -7.84 10.85
C PRO A 504 21.62 -8.91 9.99
N ALA A 505 21.72 -10.16 10.47
CA ALA A 505 22.33 -11.24 9.72
C ALA A 505 21.44 -11.70 8.55
N ILE A 506 20.14 -11.86 8.82
CA ILE A 506 19.14 -12.27 7.82
C ILE A 506 18.97 -11.17 6.78
N VAL A 507 18.75 -9.93 7.23
CA VAL A 507 18.54 -8.76 6.39
C VAL A 507 19.69 -8.53 5.41
N ARG A 508 20.96 -8.64 5.86
CA ARG A 508 22.12 -8.59 4.95
C ARG A 508 22.10 -9.68 3.88
N LYS A 509 21.70 -10.90 4.23
CA LYS A 509 21.64 -12.03 3.29
C LYS A 509 20.46 -11.93 2.31
N MET A 510 19.32 -11.38 2.75
CA MET A 510 18.15 -11.17 1.91
C MET A 510 18.48 -10.38 0.64
N THR A 511 19.37 -9.38 0.73
CA THR A 511 19.78 -8.54 -0.42
C THR A 511 20.41 -9.29 -1.59
N ARG A 512 20.96 -10.49 -1.35
CA ARG A 512 21.67 -11.30 -2.35
C ARG A 512 21.01 -12.66 -2.57
N ALA A 513 19.93 -12.94 -1.84
CA ALA A 513 19.26 -14.23 -1.90
C ALA A 513 18.33 -14.28 -3.10
N LYS A 514 18.41 -15.37 -3.87
CA LYS A 514 17.46 -15.64 -4.97
C LYS A 514 16.20 -16.35 -4.50
N ILE A 515 16.35 -17.19 -3.49
CA ILE A 515 15.25 -17.90 -2.85
C ILE A 515 15.33 -17.55 -1.36
N ILE A 516 14.24 -17.02 -0.81
CA ILE A 516 14.12 -16.70 0.60
C ILE A 516 13.04 -17.60 1.19
N HIS A 517 13.38 -18.37 2.21
CA HIS A 517 12.44 -19.18 2.97
C HIS A 517 12.52 -18.79 4.45
N LEU A 518 11.44 -18.24 4.98
CA LEU A 518 11.35 -17.80 6.37
C LEU A 518 10.30 -18.65 7.10
N ALA A 519 10.76 -19.56 7.95
CA ALA A 519 9.92 -20.37 8.83
C ALA A 519 10.04 -19.88 10.28
N THR A 520 9.16 -18.96 10.67
CA THR A 520 9.19 -18.30 11.99
C THR A 520 7.82 -17.72 12.35
N HIS A 521 7.67 -17.06 13.49
CA HIS A 521 6.44 -16.34 13.80
C HIS A 521 6.27 -15.15 12.85
N GLY A 522 5.10 -15.08 12.23
CA GLY A 522 4.57 -13.85 11.67
C GLY A 522 3.68 -13.18 12.71
N LEU A 523 3.69 -11.87 12.71
CA LEU A 523 2.78 -11.02 13.46
C LEU A 523 1.98 -10.19 12.48
N LEU A 524 0.71 -9.99 12.79
CA LEU A 524 -0.20 -9.15 12.05
C LEU A 524 -0.94 -8.26 13.07
N ASP A 525 -1.29 -7.05 12.67
CA ASP A 525 -1.80 -5.94 13.48
C ASP A 525 -0.76 -5.21 14.34
N ASP A 526 -1.12 -4.01 14.79
CA ASP A 526 -0.38 -3.16 15.72
C ASP A 526 -0.46 -3.77 17.13
N ILE A 527 0.05 -4.99 17.26
CA ILE A 527 0.05 -5.73 18.50
C ILE A 527 0.96 -4.96 19.46
N ASN A 528 0.33 -4.22 20.39
CA ASN A 528 0.94 -3.46 21.49
C ASN A 528 2.44 -3.74 21.67
N GLY A 529 3.29 -2.91 21.07
CA GLY A 529 4.74 -2.91 21.30
C GLY A 529 5.63 -2.95 20.06
N VAL A 530 5.14 -3.28 18.87
CA VAL A 530 5.97 -3.35 17.64
C VAL A 530 5.88 -2.09 16.76
N GLY A 531 4.85 -1.26 16.91
CA GLY A 531 4.79 0.10 16.34
C GLY A 531 4.64 0.18 14.81
N SER A 532 4.48 -0.96 14.13
CA SER A 532 4.26 -1.07 12.70
C SER A 532 3.34 -2.26 12.41
N PRO A 533 2.38 -2.15 11.47
CA PRO A 533 1.55 -3.27 11.08
C PRO A 533 2.39 -4.35 10.39
N GLY A 534 2.48 -5.50 11.03
CA GLY A 534 3.12 -6.70 10.48
C GLY A 534 4.62 -6.80 10.75
N ALA A 535 5.05 -7.94 11.27
CA ALA A 535 6.47 -8.22 11.51
C ALA A 535 6.80 -9.71 11.36
N ILE A 536 8.01 -9.98 10.90
CA ILE A 536 8.62 -11.32 10.90
C ILE A 536 9.57 -11.39 12.08
N VAL A 537 9.36 -12.37 12.97
CA VAL A 537 10.15 -12.48 14.20
C VAL A 537 11.46 -13.22 13.92
N LEU A 538 12.56 -12.57 14.29
CA LEU A 538 13.94 -13.05 14.20
C LEU A 538 14.59 -13.00 15.58
N ALA A 539 15.85 -13.44 15.69
CA ALA A 539 16.58 -13.30 16.94
C ALA A 539 17.01 -11.84 17.16
N SER A 540 16.75 -11.30 18.34
CA SER A 540 17.22 -9.96 18.73
C SER A 540 18.74 -9.93 18.88
N SER A 541 19.37 -8.78 18.60
CA SER A 541 20.76 -8.51 18.95
C SER A 541 20.92 -7.25 19.82
N ASP A 542 22.15 -6.82 20.10
CA ASP A 542 22.40 -5.63 20.95
C ASP A 542 21.82 -4.33 20.36
N ASN A 543 21.61 -4.29 19.03
CA ASN A 543 21.21 -3.08 18.29
C ASN A 543 19.84 -3.19 17.58
N ASP A 544 19.11 -4.29 17.76
CA ASP A 544 17.79 -4.52 17.15
C ASP A 544 16.87 -5.28 18.10
N ASP A 545 15.56 -5.17 17.90
CA ASP A 545 14.58 -5.82 18.76
C ASP A 545 14.15 -7.22 18.25
N GLY A 546 14.65 -7.63 17.08
CA GLY A 546 14.36 -8.91 16.43
C GLY A 546 13.00 -8.95 15.73
N PHE A 547 12.35 -7.82 15.48
CA PHE A 547 11.07 -7.73 14.77
C PHE A 547 11.29 -7.04 13.43
N LEU A 548 11.54 -7.82 12.37
CA LEU A 548 11.65 -7.27 11.02
C LEU A 548 10.27 -6.83 10.52
N THR A 549 10.00 -5.53 10.58
CA THR A 549 8.72 -4.92 10.22
C THR A 549 8.57 -4.71 8.72
N SER A 550 7.32 -4.58 8.25
CA SER A 550 7.03 -4.16 6.88
C SER A 550 7.65 -2.77 6.57
N GLY A 551 7.59 -1.85 7.54
CA GLY A 551 8.21 -0.53 7.48
C GLY A 551 9.72 -0.59 7.27
N GLU A 552 10.45 -1.38 8.06
CA GLU A 552 11.91 -1.53 7.90
C GLU A 552 12.29 -2.14 6.56
N ILE A 553 11.54 -3.15 6.09
CA ILE A 553 11.76 -3.73 4.75
C ILE A 553 11.55 -2.64 3.69
N MET A 554 10.52 -1.82 3.83
CA MET A 554 10.23 -0.73 2.89
C MET A 554 11.27 0.38 2.93
N GLU A 555 11.70 0.84 4.10
CA GLU A 555 12.69 1.91 4.26
C GLU A 555 14.09 1.46 3.81
N GLN A 556 14.49 0.23 4.12
CA GLN A 556 15.85 -0.26 3.82
C GLN A 556 16.00 -0.84 2.41
N TYR A 557 14.94 -1.46 1.85
CA TYR A 557 15.00 -2.20 0.57
C TYR A 557 13.88 -1.82 -0.42
N GLY A 558 12.90 -1.04 0.02
CA GLY A 558 11.72 -0.66 -0.77
C GLY A 558 11.72 0.77 -1.28
N LEU A 559 12.66 1.63 -0.84
CA LEU A 559 12.75 3.02 -1.29
C LEU A 559 13.51 3.16 -2.62
N PRO A 560 13.10 4.11 -3.49
CA PRO A 560 13.90 4.52 -4.64
C PRO A 560 15.31 4.89 -4.18
N ASN A 561 16.34 4.35 -4.85
CA ASN A 561 17.78 4.48 -4.54
C ASN A 561 18.36 3.47 -3.52
N THR A 562 17.57 2.55 -2.98
CA THR A 562 18.10 1.38 -2.26
C THR A 562 18.35 0.21 -3.22
N THR A 563 19.19 -0.75 -2.87
CA THR A 563 19.38 -1.95 -3.70
C THR A 563 18.17 -2.87 -3.49
N PRO A 564 17.29 -3.05 -4.49
CA PRO A 564 16.10 -3.87 -4.32
C PRO A 564 16.48 -5.34 -4.11
N LEU A 565 15.63 -6.09 -3.41
CA LEU A 565 15.81 -7.53 -3.22
C LEU A 565 15.97 -8.25 -4.57
N GLN A 566 16.88 -9.23 -4.61
CA GLN A 566 17.16 -10.05 -5.80
C GLN A 566 16.32 -11.33 -5.84
N ALA A 567 15.42 -11.51 -4.88
CA ALA A 567 14.65 -12.73 -4.73
C ALA A 567 13.66 -12.94 -5.89
N GLU A 568 13.63 -14.14 -6.43
CA GLU A 568 12.64 -14.62 -7.40
C GLU A 568 11.49 -15.35 -6.70
N LEU A 569 11.76 -15.91 -5.52
CA LEU A 569 10.79 -16.64 -4.70
C LEU A 569 11.00 -16.30 -3.24
N VAL A 570 9.91 -15.89 -2.58
CA VAL A 570 9.85 -15.73 -1.13
C VAL A 570 8.76 -16.66 -0.61
N VAL A 571 9.13 -17.53 0.34
CA VAL A 571 8.21 -18.42 1.05
C VAL A 571 8.15 -17.97 2.50
N LEU A 572 6.97 -17.52 2.92
CA LEU A 572 6.69 -17.13 4.30
C LEU A 572 5.90 -18.25 4.98
N SER A 573 6.62 -19.16 5.66
CA SER A 573 6.03 -20.19 6.52
C SER A 573 5.86 -19.60 7.92
N ALA A 574 4.94 -18.65 8.03
CA ALA A 574 4.75 -17.83 9.22
C ALA A 574 3.27 -17.72 9.59
N CYS A 575 2.99 -17.64 10.89
CA CYS A 575 1.62 -17.50 11.40
C CYS A 575 0.98 -16.19 10.91
N ASP A 576 -0.35 -16.23 10.72
CA ASP A 576 -1.19 -15.05 10.45
C ASP A 576 -0.85 -14.25 9.18
N THR A 577 0.01 -14.77 8.29
CA THR A 577 0.43 -14.10 7.03
C THR A 577 -0.67 -13.96 5.98
N GLY A 578 -1.79 -14.67 6.15
CA GLY A 578 -2.99 -14.57 5.33
C GLY A 578 -4.20 -14.01 6.10
N SER A 579 -3.95 -13.24 7.15
CA SER A 579 -4.97 -12.55 7.96
C SER A 579 -4.83 -11.03 7.79
N GLY A 580 -5.86 -10.26 8.15
CA GLY A 580 -5.84 -8.80 8.15
C GLY A 580 -7.00 -8.15 7.41
N ASP A 581 -7.10 -6.83 7.56
CA ASP A 581 -8.02 -6.02 6.79
C ASP A 581 -7.55 -5.96 5.33
N ILE A 582 -8.45 -6.28 4.42
CA ILE A 582 -8.21 -6.18 2.99
C ILE A 582 -8.60 -4.76 2.58
N LYS A 583 -7.60 -3.97 2.16
CA LYS A 583 -7.74 -2.57 1.75
C LYS A 583 -7.00 -2.34 0.43
N GLY A 584 -7.45 -1.34 -0.33
CA GLY A 584 -6.75 -0.84 -1.51
C GLY A 584 -6.98 -1.60 -2.82
#